data_AF-A0A960VW34-F1
#
_entry.id   AF-A0A960VW34-F1
#
_cell.length_a   1.000
_cell.length_b   1.000
_cell.length_c   1.000
_cell.angle_alpha   90.00
_cell.angle_beta   90.00
_cell.angle_gamma   90.00
#
_symmetry.space_group_name_H-M   'P 1'
#
loop_
_entity.id
_entity.type
_entity.pdbx_description
1 polymer ?
#
loop_
_entity_poly.entity_id
_entity_poly.type
_entity_poly.pdbx_seq_one_letter_code
_entity_poly.pdbx_strand_id
1 'polypeptide(L)'
;KAIDLMDEAASRIRMEVESKPEEIEALDRRIIQLKIEESALSKETDQASKDRLDALREELANLEQQSAELTTRWQNERDKIAAESRIKEQLDAARNELEQAQRSGDLARAGELSYGEIPRLEQELADAQGASENALLREEVTEDDIAAVVSKWTGVPVDKMLEGEREKLLKMEEVIGERVIGQAQAVEAVSKAVRRARAGLQDPNRP
;
A
#
# COMPACT_ATOMS: atom_id res chain seq x y z
N LYS A 1 -18.14 -4.18 -7.93
CA LYS A 1 -18.07 -3.18 -6.83
C LYS A 1 -16.99 -3.52 -5.81
N ALA A 2 -17.11 -4.61 -5.04
CA ALA A 2 -16.06 -4.99 -4.07
C ALA A 2 -14.75 -5.42 -4.75
N ILE A 3 -14.85 -6.22 -5.82
CA ILE A 3 -13.70 -6.60 -6.65
C ILE A 3 -13.03 -5.36 -7.25
N ASP A 4 -13.79 -4.48 -7.91
CA ASP A 4 -13.26 -3.23 -8.48
C ASP A 4 -12.51 -2.36 -7.46
N LEU A 5 -12.99 -2.27 -6.21
CA LEU A 5 -12.29 -1.54 -5.14
C LEU A 5 -10.95 -2.19 -4.78
N MET A 6 -10.94 -3.51 -4.68
CA MET A 6 -9.76 -4.29 -4.36
C MET A 6 -8.73 -4.20 -5.50
N ASP A 7 -9.18 -4.27 -6.76
CA ASP A 7 -8.34 -4.15 -7.94
C ASP A 7 -7.72 -2.75 -8.04
N GLU A 8 -8.47 -1.69 -7.76
CA GLU A 8 -7.94 -0.33 -7.79
C GLU A 8 -6.95 -0.07 -6.64
N ALA A 9 -7.24 -0.57 -5.43
CA ALA A 9 -6.31 -0.48 -4.31
C ALA A 9 -5.02 -1.27 -4.57
N ALA A 10 -5.13 -2.50 -5.05
CA ALA A 10 -3.97 -3.34 -5.41
C ALA A 10 -3.15 -2.73 -6.55
N SER A 11 -3.80 -2.16 -7.56
CA SER A 11 -3.12 -1.49 -8.67
C SER A 11 -2.33 -0.27 -8.20
N ARG A 12 -2.88 0.48 -7.23
CA ARG A 12 -2.19 1.62 -6.63
C ARG A 12 -0.95 1.18 -5.85
N ILE A 13 -1.06 0.17 -4.98
CA ILE A 13 0.09 -0.36 -4.23
C ILE A 13 1.18 -0.87 -5.18
N ARG A 14 0.79 -1.56 -6.26
CA ARG A 14 1.73 -2.00 -7.30
C ARG A 14 2.48 -0.83 -7.94
N MET A 15 1.76 0.24 -8.30
CA MET A 15 2.40 1.44 -8.84
C MET A 15 3.36 2.09 -7.83
N GLU A 16 2.99 2.14 -6.55
CA GLU A 16 3.85 2.68 -5.50
C GLU A 16 5.15 1.87 -5.36
N VAL A 17 5.06 0.53 -5.41
CA VAL A 17 6.21 -0.40 -5.41
C VAL A 17 7.13 -0.23 -6.63
N GLU A 18 6.56 -0.02 -7.82
CA GLU A 18 7.33 0.15 -9.06
C GLU A 18 7.96 1.55 -9.20
N SER A 19 7.38 2.54 -8.52
CA SER A 19 7.84 3.93 -8.53
C SER A 19 8.94 4.19 -7.49
N LYS A 20 9.75 5.23 -7.73
CA LYS A 20 10.79 5.62 -6.77
C LYS A 20 10.12 6.27 -5.54
N PRO A 21 10.46 5.86 -4.30
CA PRO A 21 9.92 6.48 -3.10
C PRO A 21 10.12 8.00 -3.07
N GLU A 22 9.11 8.72 -2.58
CA GLU A 22 9.10 10.20 -2.56
C GLU A 22 10.30 10.78 -1.79
N GLU A 23 10.76 10.11 -0.73
CA GLU A 23 11.95 10.48 0.04
C GLU A 23 13.20 10.50 -0.84
N ILE A 24 13.36 9.50 -1.71
CA ILE A 24 14.52 9.42 -2.61
C ILE A 24 14.37 10.44 -3.75
N GLU A 25 13.16 10.63 -4.29
CA GLU A 25 12.91 11.67 -5.29
C GLU A 25 13.16 13.09 -4.74
N ALA A 26 12.83 13.35 -3.48
CA ALA A 26 13.11 14.60 -2.80
C ALA A 26 14.63 14.83 -2.67
N LEU A 27 15.38 13.79 -2.25
CA LEU A 27 16.85 13.83 -2.20
C LEU A 27 17.46 14.10 -3.58
N ASP A 28 17.02 13.40 -4.62
CA ASP A 28 17.54 13.57 -5.98
C ASP A 28 17.28 14.97 -6.51
N ARG A 29 16.07 15.50 -6.31
CA ARG A 29 15.74 16.89 -6.68
C ARG A 29 16.65 17.89 -5.96
N ARG A 30 16.93 17.66 -4.67
CA ARG A 30 17.82 18.52 -3.88
C ARG A 30 19.26 18.45 -4.40
N ILE A 31 19.76 17.25 -4.70
CA ILE A 31 21.09 17.03 -5.29
C ILE A 31 21.22 17.79 -6.62
N ILE A 32 20.20 17.71 -7.49
CA ILE A 32 20.20 18.44 -8.77
C ILE A 32 20.28 19.95 -8.55
N GLN A 33 19.50 20.51 -7.62
CA GLN A 33 19.55 21.93 -7.30
C GLN A 33 20.94 22.36 -6.83
N LEU A 34 21.56 21.58 -5.93
CA LEU A 34 22.89 21.87 -5.41
C LEU A 34 23.96 21.74 -6.49
N LYS A 35 23.86 20.78 -7.43
CA LYS A 35 24.78 20.67 -8.59
C LYS A 35 24.71 21.89 -9.51
N ILE A 36 23.52 22.46 -9.70
CA ILE A 36 23.34 23.69 -10.47
C ILE A 36 24.01 24.86 -9.75
N GLU A 37 23.82 24.97 -8.43
CA GLU A 37 24.48 25.97 -7.59
C GLU A 37 26.01 25.80 -7.62
N GLU A 38 26.52 24.57 -7.53
CA GLU A 38 27.95 24.25 -7.68
C GLU A 38 28.51 24.75 -9.01
N SER A 39 27.81 24.47 -10.11
CA SER A 39 28.22 24.89 -11.46
C SER A 39 28.24 26.42 -11.61
N ALA A 40 27.32 27.12 -10.96
CA ALA A 40 27.30 28.57 -10.94
C ALA A 40 28.48 29.13 -10.13
N LEU A 41 28.67 28.65 -8.89
CA LEU A 41 29.74 29.10 -7.98
C LEU A 41 31.14 28.76 -8.52
N SER A 42 31.29 27.68 -9.27
CA SER A 42 32.57 27.30 -9.89
C SER A 42 33.15 28.35 -10.85
N LYS A 43 32.32 29.28 -11.34
CA LYS A 43 32.71 30.38 -12.25
C LYS A 43 33.03 31.68 -11.52
N GLU A 44 32.69 31.77 -10.24
CA GLU A 44 32.94 32.94 -9.41
C GLU A 44 34.37 32.90 -8.84
N THR A 45 34.93 34.07 -8.52
CA THR A 45 36.34 34.19 -8.12
C THR A 45 36.54 34.79 -6.72
N ASP A 46 35.49 35.34 -6.12
CA ASP A 46 35.54 35.92 -4.78
C ASP A 46 35.67 34.84 -3.69
N GLN A 47 36.22 35.24 -2.55
CA GLN A 47 36.52 34.30 -1.46
C GLN A 47 35.26 33.69 -0.86
N ALA A 48 34.16 34.45 -0.75
CA ALA A 48 32.92 33.95 -0.18
C ALA A 48 32.29 32.85 -1.07
N SER A 49 32.36 33.00 -2.39
CA SER A 49 31.91 31.97 -3.33
C SER A 49 32.75 30.68 -3.25
N LYS A 50 34.07 30.79 -3.03
CA LYS A 50 34.94 29.62 -2.82
C LYS A 50 34.63 28.89 -1.52
N ASP A 51 34.48 29.63 -0.41
CA ASP A 51 34.14 29.04 0.88
C ASP A 51 32.76 28.36 0.83
N ARG A 52 31.78 28.95 0.13
CA ARG A 52 30.46 28.35 -0.12
C ARG A 52 30.54 27.10 -1.00
N LEU A 53 31.37 27.13 -2.04
CA LEU A 53 31.56 26.00 -2.95
C LEU A 53 32.11 24.77 -2.22
N ASP A 54 33.07 24.96 -1.32
CA ASP A 54 33.66 23.86 -0.54
C ASP A 54 32.62 23.24 0.41
N ALA A 55 31.86 24.07 1.15
CA ALA A 55 30.78 23.60 2.01
C ALA A 55 29.67 22.88 1.21
N LEU A 56 29.34 23.39 0.02
CA LEU A 56 28.34 22.79 -0.85
C LEU A 56 28.77 21.42 -1.39
N ARG A 57 30.06 21.24 -1.71
CA ARG A 57 30.61 19.95 -2.13
C ARG A 57 30.54 18.90 -1.03
N GLU A 58 30.78 19.29 0.21
CA GLU A 58 30.60 18.40 1.36
C GLU A 58 29.12 18.00 1.54
N GLU A 59 28.19 18.96 1.44
CA GLU A 59 26.74 18.69 1.48
C GLU A 59 26.31 17.75 0.34
N LEU A 60 26.78 18.01 -0.88
CA LEU A 60 26.52 17.17 -2.05
C LEU A 60 27.00 15.73 -1.84
N ALA A 61 28.24 15.54 -1.40
CA ALA A 61 28.79 14.21 -1.19
C ALA A 61 27.98 13.39 -0.18
N ASN A 62 27.54 14.03 0.91
CA ASN A 62 26.69 13.38 1.92
C ASN A 62 25.31 13.01 1.35
N LEU A 63 24.66 13.93 0.63
CA LEU A 63 23.33 13.68 0.04
C LEU A 63 23.39 12.62 -1.06
N GLU A 64 24.43 12.63 -1.90
CA GLU A 64 24.65 11.61 -2.93
C GLU A 64 24.85 10.22 -2.32
N GLN A 65 25.63 10.13 -1.23
CA GLN A 65 25.81 8.88 -0.51
C GLN A 65 24.48 8.36 0.06
N GLN A 66 23.68 9.22 0.70
CA GLN A 66 22.37 8.87 1.24
C GLN A 66 21.39 8.42 0.15
N SER A 67 21.31 9.16 -0.98
CA SER A 67 20.45 8.78 -2.11
C SER A 67 20.87 7.44 -2.71
N ALA A 68 22.19 7.20 -2.86
CA ALA A 68 22.70 5.94 -3.38
C ALA A 68 22.34 4.76 -2.45
N GLU A 69 22.54 4.91 -1.14
CA GLU A 69 22.21 3.88 -0.16
C GLU A 69 20.71 3.53 -0.19
N LEU A 70 19.83 4.54 -0.14
CA LEU A 70 18.39 4.32 -0.19
C LEU A 70 17.94 3.74 -1.53
N THR A 71 18.51 4.21 -2.64
CA THR A 71 18.20 3.69 -3.98
C THR A 71 18.59 2.22 -4.09
N THR A 72 19.75 1.82 -3.59
CA THR A 72 20.18 0.42 -3.58
C THR A 72 19.28 -0.45 -2.70
N ARG A 73 18.89 0.03 -1.52
CA ARG A 73 17.93 -0.70 -0.66
C ARG A 73 16.59 -0.90 -1.37
N TRP A 74 16.03 0.16 -1.93
CA TRP A 74 14.77 0.10 -2.68
C TRP A 74 14.85 -0.85 -3.88
N GLN A 75 15.92 -0.79 -4.68
CA GLN A 75 16.10 -1.69 -5.82
C GLN A 75 16.17 -3.15 -5.38
N ASN A 76 16.94 -3.46 -4.34
CA ASN A 76 17.04 -4.82 -3.80
C ASN A 76 15.70 -5.34 -3.31
N GLU A 77 14.90 -4.50 -2.64
CA GLU A 77 13.57 -4.88 -2.21
C GLU A 77 12.66 -5.13 -3.40
N ARG A 78 12.52 -4.16 -4.31
CA ARG A 78 11.68 -4.30 -5.51
C ARG A 78 12.03 -5.56 -6.31
N ASP A 79 13.31 -5.87 -6.46
CA ASP A 79 13.75 -7.05 -7.19
C ASP A 79 13.41 -8.36 -6.45
N LYS A 80 13.41 -8.36 -5.11
CA LYS A 80 12.89 -9.49 -4.30
C LYS A 80 11.39 -9.67 -4.50
N ILE A 81 10.61 -8.58 -4.44
CA ILE A 81 9.16 -8.62 -4.68
C ILE A 81 8.86 -9.20 -6.07
N ALA A 82 9.59 -8.73 -7.08
CA ALA A 82 9.44 -9.21 -8.45
C ALA A 82 9.82 -10.70 -8.58
N ALA A 83 10.84 -11.17 -7.87
CA ALA A 83 11.19 -12.59 -7.84
C ALA A 83 10.11 -13.44 -7.16
N GLU A 84 9.57 -12.98 -6.02
CA GLU A 84 8.47 -13.66 -5.32
C GLU A 84 7.22 -13.75 -6.20
N SER A 85 6.84 -12.67 -6.87
CA SER A 85 5.70 -12.64 -7.79
C SER A 85 5.86 -13.66 -8.92
N ARG A 86 7.07 -13.80 -9.49
CA ARG A 86 7.35 -14.79 -10.53
C ARG A 86 7.22 -16.22 -10.03
N ILE A 87 7.67 -16.51 -8.80
CA ILE A 87 7.52 -17.84 -8.19
C ILE A 87 6.03 -18.15 -7.98
N LYS A 88 5.25 -17.18 -7.47
CA LYS A 88 3.79 -17.33 -7.32
C LYS A 88 3.10 -17.60 -8.66
N GLU A 89 3.44 -16.85 -9.71
CA GLU A 89 2.90 -17.06 -11.07
C GLU A 89 3.24 -18.46 -11.61
N GLN A 90 4.48 -18.92 -11.42
CA GLN A 90 4.89 -20.27 -11.80
C GLN A 90 4.14 -21.36 -11.01
N LEU A 91 3.94 -21.15 -9.71
CA LEU A 91 3.21 -22.07 -8.84
C LEU A 91 1.75 -22.18 -9.26
N ASP A 92 1.10 -21.06 -9.57
CA ASP A 92 -0.29 -21.05 -10.04
C ASP A 92 -0.42 -21.69 -11.43
N ALA A 93 0.53 -21.45 -12.33
CA ALA A 93 0.59 -22.14 -13.62
C ALA A 93 0.74 -23.66 -13.45
N ALA A 94 1.66 -24.11 -12.59
CA ALA A 94 1.87 -25.53 -12.30
C ALA A 94 0.64 -26.19 -11.67
N ARG A 95 -0.07 -25.49 -10.77
CA ARG A 95 -1.33 -25.97 -10.17
C ARG A 95 -2.44 -26.10 -11.22
N ASN A 96 -2.58 -25.12 -12.10
CA ASN A 96 -3.53 -25.18 -13.21
C ASN A 96 -3.19 -26.32 -14.19
N GLU A 97 -1.91 -26.52 -14.49
CA GLU A 97 -1.44 -27.61 -15.33
C GLU A 97 -1.73 -28.97 -14.68
N LEU A 98 -1.54 -29.09 -13.37
CA LEU A 98 -1.87 -30.30 -12.62
C LEU A 98 -3.35 -30.65 -12.74
N GLU A 99 -4.24 -29.67 -12.57
CA GLU A 99 -5.68 -29.88 -12.71
C GLU A 99 -6.05 -30.31 -14.16
N GLN A 100 -5.37 -29.76 -15.15
CA GLN A 100 -5.56 -30.16 -16.55
C GLN A 100 -5.06 -31.60 -16.80
N ALA A 101 -3.87 -31.96 -16.32
CA ALA A 101 -3.30 -33.30 -16.45
C ALA A 101 -4.16 -34.36 -15.75
N GLN A 102 -4.72 -34.04 -14.58
CA GLN A 102 -5.66 -34.91 -13.87
C GLN A 102 -6.95 -35.13 -14.67
N ARG A 103 -7.50 -34.08 -15.30
CA ARG A 103 -8.70 -34.18 -16.13
C ARG A 103 -8.47 -34.93 -17.44
N SER A 104 -7.29 -34.80 -18.05
CA SER A 104 -6.93 -35.51 -19.29
C SER A 104 -6.48 -36.96 -19.05
N GLY A 105 -6.24 -37.35 -17.80
CA GLY A 105 -5.74 -38.67 -17.44
C GLY A 105 -4.24 -38.85 -17.67
N ASP A 106 -3.48 -37.77 -17.83
CA ASP A 106 -2.02 -37.80 -17.90
C ASP A 106 -1.41 -37.94 -16.50
N LEU A 107 -1.41 -39.18 -16.00
CA LEU A 107 -0.93 -39.51 -14.66
C LEU A 107 0.59 -39.30 -14.50
N ALA A 108 1.36 -39.38 -15.60
CA ALA A 108 2.79 -39.15 -15.57
C ALA A 108 3.08 -37.68 -15.28
N ARG A 109 2.50 -36.77 -16.08
CA ARG A 109 2.67 -35.33 -15.88
C ARG A 109 2.09 -34.86 -14.54
N ALA A 110 0.93 -35.39 -14.13
CA ALA A 110 0.36 -35.09 -12.83
C ALA A 110 1.27 -35.51 -11.66
N GLY A 111 1.98 -36.64 -11.79
CA GLY A 111 2.95 -37.10 -10.79
C GLY A 111 4.18 -36.19 -10.69
N GLU A 112 4.75 -35.79 -11.83
CA GLU A 112 5.88 -34.86 -11.88
C GLU A 112 5.55 -33.50 -11.24
N LEU A 113 4.38 -32.96 -11.54
CA LEU A 113 3.91 -31.68 -10.98
C LEU A 113 3.66 -31.79 -9.48
N SER A 114 2.93 -32.84 -9.04
CA SER A 114 2.51 -32.98 -7.64
C SER A 114 3.67 -33.26 -6.68
N TYR A 115 4.68 -34.03 -7.10
CA TYR A 115 5.76 -34.49 -6.22
C TYR A 115 7.12 -33.86 -6.54
N GLY A 116 7.25 -33.13 -7.63
CA GLY A 116 8.49 -32.47 -8.03
C GLY A 116 8.35 -30.96 -8.09
N GLU A 117 7.65 -30.48 -9.11
CA GLU A 117 7.67 -29.06 -9.47
C GLU A 117 6.94 -28.16 -8.45
N ILE A 118 5.72 -28.53 -8.04
CA ILE A 118 4.93 -27.74 -7.07
C ILE A 118 5.62 -27.68 -5.70
N PRO A 119 6.05 -28.81 -5.08
CA PRO A 119 6.74 -28.73 -3.79
C PRO A 119 8.04 -27.93 -3.83
N ARG A 120 8.79 -27.97 -4.95
CA ARG A 120 9.99 -27.16 -5.13
C ARG A 120 9.66 -25.66 -5.15
N LEU A 121 8.65 -25.26 -5.92
CA LEU A 121 8.21 -23.86 -6.00
C LEU A 121 7.63 -23.36 -4.66
N GLU A 122 6.92 -24.22 -3.91
CA GLU A 122 6.43 -23.89 -2.56
C GLU A 122 7.59 -23.66 -1.57
N GLN A 123 8.66 -24.47 -1.66
CA GLN A 123 9.85 -24.27 -0.84
C GLN A 123 10.59 -22.98 -1.22
N GLU A 124 10.79 -22.73 -2.51
CA GLU A 124 11.43 -21.50 -3.01
C GLU A 124 10.66 -20.24 -2.58
N LEU A 125 9.32 -20.31 -2.58
CA LEU A 125 8.46 -19.23 -2.09
C LEU A 125 8.62 -19.01 -0.59
N ALA A 126 8.65 -20.07 0.21
CA ALA A 126 8.82 -19.98 1.66
C ALA A 126 10.19 -19.37 2.03
N ASP A 127 11.25 -19.78 1.33
CA ASP A 127 12.61 -19.25 1.54
C ASP A 127 12.71 -17.77 1.17
N ALA A 128 11.97 -17.32 0.15
CA ALA A 128 11.90 -15.91 -0.25
C ALA A 128 11.13 -15.04 0.76
N GLN A 129 10.04 -15.55 1.33
CA GLN A 129 9.17 -14.82 2.26
C GLN A 129 9.79 -14.60 3.66
N GLY A 130 10.65 -15.52 4.13
CA GLY A 130 11.24 -15.45 5.47
C GLY A 130 12.20 -14.27 5.73
N ALA A 131 12.46 -13.40 4.76
CA ALA A 131 13.50 -12.37 4.81
C ALA A 131 12.99 -10.92 4.95
N SER A 132 11.69 -10.69 5.23
CA SER A 132 11.04 -9.38 4.99
C SER A 132 10.53 -8.61 6.22
N GLU A 133 11.10 -8.77 7.43
CA GLU A 133 10.63 -8.02 8.62
C GLU A 133 11.01 -6.51 8.65
N ASN A 134 11.78 -5.99 7.68
CA ASN A 134 12.17 -4.57 7.61
C ASN A 134 12.14 -3.99 6.19
N ALA A 135 11.11 -4.30 5.39
CA ALA A 135 10.98 -3.77 4.03
C ALA A 135 10.57 -2.27 4.04
N LEU A 136 11.23 -1.45 3.23
CA LEU A 136 10.75 -0.11 2.86
C LEU A 136 9.45 -0.17 2.05
N LEU A 137 9.21 -1.27 1.32
CA LEU A 137 8.03 -1.45 0.48
C LEU A 137 6.97 -2.32 1.16
N ARG A 138 5.71 -1.87 1.12
CA ARG A 138 4.54 -2.61 1.61
C ARG A 138 3.82 -3.27 0.44
N GLU A 139 3.57 -4.58 0.54
CA GLU A 139 2.81 -5.35 -0.45
C GLU A 139 1.35 -5.59 -0.07
N GLU A 140 0.98 -5.29 1.16
CA GLU A 140 -0.35 -5.57 1.71
C GLU A 140 -1.32 -4.41 1.47
N VAL A 141 -2.52 -4.75 0.99
CA VAL A 141 -3.64 -3.82 0.92
C VAL A 141 -4.33 -3.76 2.28
N THR A 142 -4.37 -2.58 2.87
CA THR A 142 -4.96 -2.31 4.19
C THR A 142 -6.34 -1.67 4.08
N GLU A 143 -7.05 -1.58 5.20
CA GLU A 143 -8.36 -0.91 5.27
C GLU A 143 -8.27 0.57 4.84
N ASP A 144 -7.15 1.24 5.15
CA ASP A 144 -6.88 2.62 4.77
C ASP A 144 -6.79 2.79 3.25
N ASP A 145 -6.21 1.82 2.55
CA ASP A 145 -6.08 1.84 1.09
C ASP A 145 -7.46 1.72 0.43
N ILE A 146 -8.31 0.83 0.95
CA ILE A 146 -9.68 0.67 0.49
C ILE A 146 -10.48 1.94 0.80
N ALA A 147 -10.36 2.50 2.00
CA ALA A 147 -11.04 3.72 2.40
C ALA A 147 -10.62 4.91 1.52
N ALA A 148 -9.35 5.00 1.13
CA ALA A 148 -8.86 6.04 0.21
C ALA A 148 -9.51 5.94 -1.18
N VAL A 149 -9.67 4.73 -1.72
CA VAL A 149 -10.35 4.52 -3.01
C VAL A 149 -11.83 4.89 -2.90
N VAL A 150 -12.54 4.42 -1.87
CA VAL A 150 -13.96 4.72 -1.66
C VAL A 150 -14.18 6.22 -1.42
N SER A 151 -13.28 6.87 -0.68
CA SER A 151 -13.29 8.32 -0.44
C SER A 151 -13.21 9.08 -1.76
N LYS A 152 -12.28 8.71 -2.65
CA LYS A 152 -12.14 9.32 -3.98
C LYS A 152 -13.41 9.15 -4.84
N TRP A 153 -14.07 8.00 -4.74
CA TRP A 153 -15.28 7.72 -5.52
C TRP A 153 -16.53 8.42 -4.98
N THR A 154 -16.62 8.60 -3.66
CA THR A 154 -17.85 9.07 -2.99
C THR A 154 -17.76 10.51 -2.46
N GLY A 155 -16.55 11.06 -2.37
CA GLY A 155 -16.27 12.36 -1.74
C GLY A 155 -16.39 12.36 -0.21
N VAL A 156 -16.64 11.21 0.41
CA VAL A 156 -16.73 11.11 1.87
C VAL A 156 -15.31 10.98 2.45
N PRO A 157 -14.90 11.80 3.44
CA PRO A 157 -13.56 11.74 4.02
C PRO A 157 -13.21 10.38 4.62
N VAL A 158 -11.94 9.97 4.50
CA VAL A 158 -11.42 8.70 5.03
C VAL A 158 -11.66 8.57 6.52
N ASP A 159 -11.41 9.63 7.30
CA ASP A 159 -11.65 9.66 8.75
C ASP A 159 -13.10 9.29 9.12
N LYS A 160 -14.06 9.74 8.30
CA LYS A 160 -15.48 9.41 8.49
C LYS A 160 -15.81 7.98 8.06
N MET A 161 -15.02 7.38 7.17
CA MET A 161 -15.20 5.98 6.77
C MET A 161 -14.65 5.02 7.80
N LEU A 162 -13.44 5.29 8.29
CA LEU A 162 -12.72 4.49 9.28
C LEU A 162 -13.37 4.54 10.67
N GLU A 163 -14.18 5.57 10.96
CA GLU A 163 -14.97 5.59 12.20
C GLU A 163 -15.89 4.36 12.26
N GLY A 164 -15.68 3.54 13.29
CA GLY A 164 -16.39 2.28 13.47
C GLY A 164 -17.90 2.49 13.59
N GLU A 165 -18.69 1.54 13.05
CA GLU A 165 -20.16 1.61 13.08
C GLU A 165 -20.70 1.84 14.50
N ARG A 166 -20.07 1.23 15.51
CA ARG A 166 -20.40 1.42 16.92
C ARG A 166 -20.27 2.89 17.36
N GLU A 167 -19.18 3.54 16.98
CA GLU A 167 -18.90 4.92 17.40
C GLU A 167 -19.88 5.89 16.71
N LYS A 168 -20.14 5.70 15.42
CA LYS A 168 -21.19 6.43 14.68
C LYS A 168 -22.55 6.34 15.34
N LEU A 169 -22.92 5.13 15.79
CA LEU A 169 -24.20 4.89 16.46
C LEU A 169 -24.31 5.55 17.84
N LEU A 170 -23.19 5.68 18.56
CA LEU A 170 -23.14 6.38 19.84
C LEU A 170 -23.27 7.89 19.66
N LYS A 171 -22.65 8.46 18.63
CA LYS A 171 -22.71 9.91 18.31
C LYS A 171 -23.95 10.31 17.48
N MET A 172 -24.78 9.36 17.08
CA MET A 172 -25.90 9.59 16.14
C MET A 172 -26.89 10.68 16.62
N GLU A 173 -27.17 10.74 17.92
CA GLU A 173 -28.10 11.74 18.49
C GLU A 173 -27.55 13.16 18.38
N GLU A 174 -26.26 13.31 18.66
CA GLU A 174 -25.52 14.58 18.56
C GLU A 174 -25.50 15.06 17.10
N VAL A 175 -25.07 14.19 16.18
CA VAL A 175 -24.95 14.52 14.75
C VAL A 175 -26.30 14.88 14.11
N ILE A 176 -27.38 14.18 14.47
CA ILE A 176 -28.72 14.53 13.98
C ILE A 176 -29.20 15.84 14.62
N GLY A 177 -28.91 16.04 15.91
CA GLY A 177 -29.25 17.25 16.66
C GLY A 177 -28.62 18.53 16.11
N GLU A 178 -27.42 18.44 15.51
CA GLU A 178 -26.77 19.57 14.81
C GLU A 178 -27.63 20.14 13.68
N ARG A 179 -28.44 19.29 13.03
CA ARG A 179 -29.29 19.65 11.88
C ARG A 179 -30.77 19.78 12.23
N VAL A 180 -31.23 19.07 13.26
CA VAL A 180 -32.66 19.00 13.63
C VAL A 180 -32.89 19.75 14.94
N ILE A 181 -33.47 20.95 14.82
CA ILE A 181 -33.70 21.85 15.95
C ILE A 181 -35.06 21.55 16.60
N GLY A 182 -35.07 21.41 17.93
CA GLY A 182 -36.29 21.36 18.74
C GLY A 182 -36.99 19.99 18.85
N GLN A 183 -36.40 18.91 18.29
CA GLN A 183 -37.00 17.56 18.28
C GLN A 183 -36.17 16.52 19.05
N ALA A 184 -35.57 16.91 20.19
CA ALA A 184 -34.66 16.06 20.95
C ALA A 184 -35.25 14.67 21.29
N GLN A 185 -36.50 14.62 21.77
CA GLN A 185 -37.17 13.36 22.13
C GLN A 185 -37.37 12.43 20.93
N ALA A 186 -37.66 12.98 19.75
CA ALA A 186 -37.82 12.19 18.54
C ALA A 186 -36.47 11.63 18.06
N VAL A 187 -35.41 12.44 18.11
CA VAL A 187 -34.05 12.03 17.75
C VAL A 187 -33.53 10.92 18.67
N GLU A 188 -33.76 11.01 19.98
CA GLU A 188 -33.41 9.97 20.94
C GLU A 188 -34.16 8.66 20.65
N ALA A 189 -35.48 8.74 20.41
CA ALA A 189 -36.31 7.57 20.15
C ALA A 189 -35.88 6.81 18.88
N VAL A 190 -35.62 7.54 17.79
CA VAL A 190 -35.15 6.97 16.52
C VAL A 190 -33.75 6.39 16.68
N SER A 191 -32.84 7.13 17.32
CA SER A 191 -31.46 6.68 17.54
C SER A 191 -31.41 5.37 18.35
N LYS A 192 -32.23 5.26 19.40
CA LYS A 192 -32.36 4.05 20.21
C LYS A 192 -32.91 2.87 19.42
N ALA A 193 -33.88 3.10 18.53
CA ALA A 193 -34.43 2.06 17.67
C ALA A 193 -33.37 1.54 16.68
N VAL A 194 -32.64 2.44 16.00
CA VAL A 194 -31.58 2.08 15.05
C VAL A 194 -30.44 1.31 15.74
N ARG A 195 -30.01 1.72 16.94
CA ARG A 195 -29.03 0.97 17.73
C ARG A 195 -29.50 -0.45 18.07
N ARG A 196 -30.78 -0.61 18.43
CA ARG A 196 -31.36 -1.92 18.72
C ARG A 196 -31.39 -2.82 17.49
N ALA A 197 -31.76 -2.27 16.33
CA ALA A 197 -31.75 -2.99 15.06
C ALA A 197 -30.33 -3.46 14.68
N ARG A 198 -29.33 -2.57 14.78
CA ARG A 198 -27.93 -2.90 14.48
C ARG A 198 -27.30 -3.88 15.46
N ALA A 199 -27.75 -3.90 16.71
CA ALA A 199 -27.33 -4.89 17.71
C ALA A 199 -28.01 -6.27 17.53
N GLY A 200 -28.88 -6.45 16.52
CA GLY A 200 -29.59 -7.71 16.29
C GLY A 200 -30.64 -8.04 17.35
N LEU A 201 -31.06 -7.04 18.15
CA LEU A 201 -32.07 -7.20 19.20
C LEU A 201 -33.51 -6.97 18.70
N GLN A 202 -33.69 -6.89 17.38
CA GLN A 202 -34.97 -6.71 16.70
C GLN A 202 -35.33 -7.98 15.91
N ASP A 203 -36.62 -8.20 15.69
CA ASP A 203 -37.13 -9.27 14.82
C ASP A 203 -36.53 -9.14 13.41
N PRO A 204 -35.84 -10.18 12.88
CA PRO A 204 -35.25 -10.18 11.54
C PRO A 204 -36.23 -9.89 10.41
N ASN A 205 -37.54 -10.08 10.63
CA ASN A 205 -38.58 -9.88 9.63
C ASN A 205 -39.21 -8.48 9.67
N ARG A 206 -38.67 -7.55 10.48
CA ARG A 206 -39.18 -6.18 10.59
C ARG A 206 -38.07 -5.16 10.35
N PRO A 207 -38.30 -4.15 9.49
CA PRO A 207 -37.32 -3.09 9.24
C PRO A 207 -37.04 -2.25 10.49
#